data_AF-A0A072TDX9-F1
#
_entry.id   AF-A0A072TDX9-F1
#
_cell.length_a   1.000
_cell.length_b   1.000
_cell.length_c   1.000
_cell.angle_alpha   90.00
_cell.angle_beta   90.00
_cell.angle_gamma   90.00
#
_symmetry.space_group_name_H-M   'P 1'
#
loop_
_entity.id
_entity.type
_entity.pdbx_description
1 polymer ?
#
loop_
_entity_poly.entity_id
_entity_poly.type
_entity_poly.pdbx_seq_one_letter_code
_entity_poly.pdbx_strand_id
1 'polypeptide(L)'
;MIKHIVMWNVKGDTPDERAQAIGRLKSAFESLIGRIPGLLHLEIGVDSSRVDYACDVVLYSEFDSHESLTQYATHAEHLRVKNELGDMRIARHQVDYRVVSADRADAGVDVPGTRTTLAAEADRLGLQRLLVLSTPEQSALADEVCRLLGKKAAGTFNGAIMHTPVDVTERALEVVNVHGVDGIVAVGGGSTTGLGKAIALRTDLPQMVLPTTYAGSEMTPILGETQDGRKVTQRGAKIQPEVVIYDVDLTLSLPPAISALSAFNAIAHAAEALYAPDGNPIVALMAEEGVRAITDALPRVMRAPNDADARGSLLYGAWLCACCLGATTMGLHHKLCHTLGGLFDLPHAQTHAIVLPYALAYNAPRIPDALERLARAMKAENAIEAIFTLERECAIPLALRDIGMPEPGIAAAVEQAVANPYANPVAVEADALGELLTRAWHGQ
;
A
#
# COMPACT_ATOMS: atom_id res chain seq x y z
N MET A 1 4.54 -1.59 23.19
CA MET A 1 4.09 -0.26 22.73
C MET A 1 3.14 -0.45 21.55
N ILE A 2 1.99 0.23 21.58
CA ILE A 2 1.02 0.32 20.49
C ILE A 2 1.02 1.75 19.96
N LYS A 3 1.05 1.93 18.65
CA LYS A 3 0.83 3.23 18.01
C LYS A 3 -0.61 3.28 17.51
N HIS A 4 -1.31 4.36 17.85
CA HIS A 4 -2.72 4.62 17.54
C HIS A 4 -2.77 5.91 16.73
N ILE A 5 -3.17 5.81 15.46
CA ILE A 5 -3.25 6.95 14.54
C ILE A 5 -4.71 7.15 14.15
N VAL A 6 -5.21 8.37 14.28
CA VAL A 6 -6.56 8.74 13.87
C VAL A 6 -6.51 9.98 12.98
N MET A 7 -7.13 9.91 11.81
CA MET A 7 -7.22 11.03 10.86
C MET A 7 -8.67 11.49 10.76
N TRP A 8 -8.89 12.80 10.72
CA TRP A 8 -10.21 13.41 10.70
C TRP A 8 -10.37 14.49 9.64
N ASN A 9 -11.59 14.56 9.08
CA ASN A 9 -12.14 15.78 8.49
C ASN A 9 -13.09 16.44 9.48
N VAL A 10 -12.97 17.76 9.63
CA VAL A 10 -13.66 18.56 10.63
C VAL A 10 -14.74 19.42 9.97
N LYS A 11 -15.91 19.50 10.62
CA LYS A 11 -17.04 20.26 10.13
C LYS A 11 -16.76 21.76 10.11
N GLY A 12 -17.09 22.40 8.98
CA GLY A 12 -17.02 23.84 8.77
C GLY A 12 -17.41 24.17 7.32
N ASP A 13 -18.41 25.05 7.17
CA ASP A 13 -18.92 25.47 5.85
C ASP A 13 -18.00 26.53 5.22
N THR A 14 -17.19 27.19 6.07
CA THR A 14 -16.16 28.15 5.67
C THR A 14 -14.76 27.77 6.19
N PRO A 15 -13.68 28.28 5.56
CA PRO A 15 -12.31 28.07 6.05
C PRO A 15 -12.09 28.53 7.50
N ASP A 16 -12.69 29.65 7.89
CA ASP A 16 -12.55 30.21 9.24
C ASP A 16 -13.25 29.35 10.30
N GLU A 17 -14.45 28.83 9.99
CA GLU A 17 -15.15 27.90 10.86
C GLU A 17 -14.38 26.59 11.02
N ARG A 18 -13.80 26.08 9.93
CA ARG A 18 -12.97 24.87 9.95
C ARG A 18 -11.71 25.09 10.78
N ALA A 19 -11.02 26.22 10.62
CA ALA A 19 -9.86 26.57 11.43
C ALA A 19 -10.18 26.66 12.93
N GLN A 20 -11.31 27.27 13.30
CA GLN A 20 -11.78 27.32 14.70
C GLN A 20 -12.13 25.92 15.24
N ALA A 21 -12.74 25.07 14.41
CA ALA A 21 -13.09 23.71 14.77
C ALA A 21 -11.83 22.85 15.00
N ILE A 22 -10.84 22.97 14.13
CA ILE A 22 -9.51 22.36 14.27
C ILE A 22 -8.83 22.82 15.56
N GLY A 23 -8.83 24.13 15.85
CA GLY A 23 -8.22 24.68 17.06
C GLY A 23 -8.84 24.14 18.35
N ARG A 24 -10.18 24.01 18.38
CA ARG A 24 -10.91 23.40 19.50
C ARG A 24 -10.56 21.92 19.65
N LEU A 25 -10.53 21.17 18.55
CA LEU A 25 -10.17 19.75 18.55
C LEU A 25 -8.75 19.53 19.10
N LYS A 26 -7.77 20.28 18.58
CA LYS A 26 -6.38 20.21 19.03
C LYS A 26 -6.27 20.47 20.52
N SER A 27 -6.85 21.58 20.99
CA SER A 27 -6.81 21.96 22.42
C SER A 27 -7.46 20.91 23.33
N ALA A 28 -8.59 20.33 22.89
CA ALA A 28 -9.29 19.31 23.66
C ALA A 28 -8.46 18.02 23.80
N PHE A 29 -7.85 17.53 22.71
CA PHE A 29 -7.02 16.33 22.79
C PHE A 29 -5.69 16.54 23.51
N GLU A 30 -5.03 17.69 23.33
CA GLU A 30 -3.82 18.03 24.08
C GLU A 30 -4.08 18.10 25.58
N SER A 31 -5.31 18.41 26.00
CA SER A 31 -5.69 18.37 27.42
C SER A 31 -5.63 16.97 28.06
N LEU A 32 -5.53 15.90 27.26
CA LEU A 32 -5.38 14.52 27.73
C LEU A 32 -3.94 14.17 28.12
N ILE A 33 -2.95 14.95 27.69
CA ILE A 33 -1.53 14.67 27.93
C ILE A 33 -1.27 14.60 29.44
N GLY A 34 -0.71 13.49 29.89
CA GLY A 34 -0.42 13.22 31.31
C GLY A 34 -1.63 12.89 32.17
N ARG A 35 -2.84 12.76 31.61
CA ARG A 35 -4.07 12.45 32.35
C ARG A 35 -4.59 11.03 32.16
N ILE A 36 -4.12 10.31 31.14
CA ILE A 36 -4.57 8.95 30.84
C ILE A 36 -3.45 7.97 31.15
N PRO A 37 -3.66 7.01 32.08
CA PRO A 37 -2.70 5.95 32.35
C PRO A 37 -2.37 5.15 31.10
N GLY A 38 -1.08 4.85 30.90
CA GLY A 38 -0.61 4.04 29.78
C GLY A 38 -0.55 4.77 28.42
N LEU A 39 -1.01 6.02 28.32
CA LEU A 39 -0.77 6.91 27.17
C LEU A 39 0.63 7.53 27.32
N LEU A 40 1.58 7.04 26.53
CA LEU A 40 2.99 7.44 26.57
C LEU A 40 3.25 8.74 25.79
N HIS A 41 2.55 8.92 24.68
CA HIS A 41 2.71 10.06 23.79
C HIS A 41 1.39 10.41 23.12
N LEU A 42 1.15 11.70 22.89
CA LEU A 42 0.02 12.19 22.12
C LEU A 42 0.43 13.46 21.38
N GLU A 43 0.20 13.48 20.08
CA GLU A 43 0.48 14.59 19.18
C GLU A 43 -0.72 14.84 18.26
N ILE A 44 -1.00 16.12 18.00
CA ILE A 44 -2.02 16.55 17.04
C ILE A 44 -1.33 17.34 15.93
N GLY A 45 -1.25 16.72 14.76
CA GLY A 45 -0.87 17.36 13.50
C GLY A 45 -2.07 18.00 12.83
N VAL A 46 -1.90 19.22 12.33
CA VAL A 46 -2.95 19.98 11.63
C VAL A 46 -2.50 20.19 10.20
N ASP A 47 -3.39 19.94 9.24
CA ASP A 47 -3.09 20.23 7.84
C ASP A 47 -2.90 21.74 7.61
N SER A 48 -1.88 22.06 6.84
CA SER A 48 -1.56 23.44 6.42
C SER A 48 -1.55 23.59 4.89
N SER A 49 -1.79 22.49 4.16
CA SER A 49 -1.62 22.43 2.71
C SER A 49 -2.77 23.07 1.92
N ARG A 50 -3.95 23.25 2.53
CA ARG A 50 -5.16 23.88 1.93
C ARG A 50 -5.65 23.15 0.67
N VAL A 51 -5.44 21.84 0.58
CA VAL A 51 -5.95 21.01 -0.52
C VAL A 51 -7.18 20.23 -0.09
N ASP A 52 -8.19 20.14 -0.97
CA ASP A 52 -9.52 19.62 -0.62
C ASP A 52 -9.56 18.10 -0.30
N TYR A 53 -8.48 17.38 -0.58
CA TYR A 53 -8.38 15.93 -0.36
C TYR A 53 -7.55 15.55 0.89
N ALA A 54 -6.93 16.51 1.56
CA ALA A 54 -6.18 16.25 2.79
C ALA A 54 -7.11 16.02 3.98
N CYS A 55 -6.64 15.26 4.96
CA CYS A 55 -7.30 15.22 6.26
C CYS A 55 -6.97 16.49 7.04
N ASP A 56 -7.98 17.13 7.64
CA ASP A 56 -7.79 18.36 8.41
C ASP A 56 -6.88 18.17 9.64
N VAL A 57 -6.96 16.99 10.28
CA VAL A 57 -6.23 16.68 11.51
C VAL A 57 -5.76 15.24 11.55
N VAL A 58 -4.55 15.02 12.09
CA VAL A 58 -4.02 13.71 12.48
C VAL A 58 -3.73 13.69 13.98
N LEU A 59 -4.33 12.77 14.71
CA LEU A 59 -3.97 12.38 16.07
C LEU A 59 -2.99 11.20 16.00
N TYR A 60 -1.80 11.38 16.55
CA TYR A 60 -0.84 10.30 16.79
C TYR A 60 -0.77 10.05 18.30
N SER A 61 -0.87 8.79 18.72
CA SER A 61 -0.77 8.42 20.13
C SER A 61 0.01 7.13 20.30
N GLU A 62 0.77 7.03 21.39
CA GLU A 62 1.50 5.81 21.75
C GLU A 62 1.02 5.30 23.10
N PHE A 63 0.79 4.00 23.20
CA PHE A 63 0.41 3.31 24.42
C PHE A 63 1.45 2.26 24.79
N ASP A 64 1.63 1.97 26.07
CA ASP A 64 2.54 0.89 26.48
C ASP A 64 2.06 -0.51 26.04
N SER A 65 0.74 -0.70 26.00
CA SER A 65 0.06 -1.98 25.76
C SER A 65 -1.30 -1.81 25.06
N HIS A 66 -1.84 -2.92 24.55
CA HIS A 66 -3.18 -2.94 23.95
C HIS A 66 -4.30 -2.79 25.00
N GLU A 67 -4.04 -3.22 26.23
CA GLU A 67 -4.93 -3.01 27.36
C GLU A 67 -5.08 -1.51 27.67
N SER A 68 -3.98 -0.77 27.70
CA SER A 68 -3.99 0.70 27.88
C SER A 68 -4.75 1.42 26.78
N LEU A 69 -4.65 0.98 25.52
CA LEU A 69 -5.47 1.51 24.41
C LEU A 69 -6.97 1.21 24.61
N THR A 70 -7.31 0.00 25.06
CA THR A 70 -8.70 -0.39 25.35
C THR A 70 -9.27 0.44 26.51
N GLN A 71 -8.48 0.65 27.56
CA GLN A 71 -8.85 1.50 28.69
C GLN A 71 -9.00 2.96 28.27
N TYR A 72 -8.10 3.49 27.43
CA TYR A 72 -8.21 4.82 26.85
C TYR A 72 -9.56 5.06 26.17
N ALA A 73 -10.05 4.09 25.38
CA ALA A 73 -11.32 4.21 24.66
C ALA A 73 -12.53 4.48 25.58
N THR A 74 -12.45 4.07 26.84
CA THR A 74 -13.51 4.21 27.86
C THR A 74 -13.15 5.13 29.02
N HIS A 75 -11.95 5.71 29.03
CA HIS A 75 -11.46 6.56 30.11
C HIS A 75 -12.28 7.86 30.23
N ALA A 76 -12.58 8.30 31.45
CA ALA A 76 -13.45 9.45 31.71
C ALA A 76 -12.97 10.74 31.01
N GLU A 77 -11.66 11.03 31.02
CA GLU A 77 -11.11 12.20 30.32
C GLU A 77 -11.23 12.09 28.79
N HIS A 78 -11.04 10.90 28.22
CA HIS A 78 -11.23 10.70 26.78
C HIS A 78 -12.70 10.80 26.39
N LEU A 79 -13.61 10.24 27.20
CA LEU A 79 -15.06 10.40 27.02
C LEU A 79 -15.50 11.87 27.15
N ARG A 80 -14.90 12.64 28.07
CA ARG A 80 -15.12 14.09 28.17
C ARG A 80 -14.78 14.78 26.86
N VAL A 81 -13.58 14.56 26.32
CA VAL A 81 -13.14 15.15 25.04
C VAL A 81 -14.01 14.67 23.88
N LYS A 82 -14.39 13.39 23.86
CA LYS A 82 -15.31 12.83 22.86
C LYS A 82 -16.67 13.53 22.88
N ASN A 83 -17.22 13.76 24.07
CA ASN A 83 -18.51 14.45 24.24
C ASN A 83 -18.43 15.94 23.91
N GLU A 84 -17.32 16.60 24.28
CA GLU A 84 -17.05 18.01 23.98
C GLU A 84 -16.98 18.27 22.46
N LEU A 85 -16.42 17.32 21.72
CA LEU A 85 -16.25 17.42 20.26
C LEU A 85 -17.46 16.94 19.46
N GLY A 86 -18.40 16.20 20.07
CA GLY A 86 -19.69 15.82 19.48
C GLY A 86 -19.63 15.40 17.99
N ASP A 87 -20.49 16.02 17.17
CA ASP A 87 -20.62 15.76 15.72
C ASP A 87 -19.65 16.58 14.85
N MET A 88 -18.56 17.10 15.43
CA MET A 88 -17.58 17.90 14.66
C MET A 88 -16.80 17.09 13.63
N ARG A 89 -16.90 15.75 13.63
CA ARG A 89 -16.11 14.84 12.80
C ARG A 89 -16.96 14.33 11.64
N ILE A 90 -16.57 14.62 10.40
CA ILE A 90 -17.33 14.24 9.19
C ILE A 90 -16.79 12.93 8.57
N ALA A 91 -15.49 12.68 8.72
CA ALA A 91 -14.84 11.42 8.34
C ALA A 91 -13.80 11.03 9.39
N ARG A 92 -13.61 9.71 9.61
CA ARG A 92 -12.68 9.16 10.59
C ARG A 92 -11.99 7.91 10.03
N HIS A 93 -10.67 7.96 9.93
CA HIS A 93 -9.82 6.81 9.64
C HIS A 93 -8.97 6.51 10.88
N GLN A 94 -8.83 5.24 11.26
CA GLN A 94 -8.05 4.81 12.42
C GLN A 94 -7.15 3.65 12.03
N VAL A 95 -5.91 3.68 12.50
CA VAL A 95 -5.00 2.55 12.42
C VAL A 95 -4.26 2.35 13.73
N ASP A 96 -4.29 1.10 14.22
CA ASP A 96 -3.59 0.68 15.43
C ASP A 96 -2.57 -0.40 15.08
N TYR A 97 -1.34 -0.25 15.52
CA TYR A 97 -0.32 -1.28 15.29
C TYR A 97 0.64 -1.41 16.47
N ARG A 98 1.14 -2.62 16.67
CA ARG A 98 2.09 -2.93 17.73
C ARG A 98 3.52 -2.68 17.24
N VAL A 99 4.29 -1.96 18.03
CA VAL A 99 5.73 -1.84 17.85
C VAL A 99 6.37 -2.99 18.63
N VAL A 100 6.91 -3.97 17.92
CA VAL A 100 7.73 -5.04 18.50
C VAL A 100 9.17 -4.52 18.52
N SER A 101 9.73 -4.32 19.71
CA SER A 101 11.14 -3.99 19.86
C SER A 101 12.00 -5.19 19.50
N ALA A 102 13.15 -4.97 18.86
CA ALA A 102 14.11 -6.00 18.47
C ALA A 102 14.66 -6.89 19.62
N ASP A 103 14.35 -6.57 20.88
CA ASP A 103 14.87 -7.26 22.07
C ASP A 103 13.90 -8.25 22.73
N ARG A 104 12.84 -8.69 22.06
CA ARG A 104 12.02 -9.83 22.53
C ARG A 104 11.99 -10.98 21.53
N ALA A 105 13.16 -11.58 21.33
CA ALA A 105 13.19 -13.02 21.17
C ALA A 105 12.60 -13.63 22.47
N ASP A 106 11.67 -14.56 22.31
CA ASP A 106 11.10 -15.42 23.35
C ASP A 106 9.80 -14.93 24.04
N ALA A 107 8.68 -15.28 23.44
CA ALA A 107 7.59 -15.98 24.13
C ALA A 107 6.81 -16.77 23.07
N GLY A 108 6.99 -18.09 23.05
CA GLY A 108 6.24 -19.05 22.21
C GLY A 108 4.75 -19.11 22.57
N VAL A 109 4.03 -18.01 22.39
CA VAL A 109 2.58 -17.95 22.38
C VAL A 109 2.17 -17.89 20.91
N ASP A 110 1.55 -18.97 20.44
CA ASP A 110 0.86 -19.01 19.15
C ASP A 110 -0.36 -18.07 19.23
N VAL A 111 -0.13 -16.79 18.98
CA VAL A 111 -1.20 -15.78 18.91
C VAL A 111 -1.86 -15.97 17.55
N PRO A 112 -3.18 -16.23 17.49
CA PRO A 112 -3.86 -16.43 16.21
C PRO A 112 -3.65 -15.21 15.30
N GLY A 113 -3.26 -15.46 14.04
CA GLY A 113 -3.09 -14.42 13.03
C GLY A 113 -4.34 -13.54 12.88
N THR A 114 -4.15 -12.29 12.45
CA THR A 114 -5.23 -11.30 12.31
C THR A 114 -6.32 -11.74 11.34
N ARG A 115 -6.07 -12.70 10.42
CA ARG A 115 -7.11 -13.28 9.55
C ARG A 115 -8.28 -13.89 10.32
N THR A 116 -8.10 -14.24 11.60
CA THR A 116 -9.16 -14.74 12.47
C THR A 116 -10.24 -13.69 12.77
N THR A 117 -9.99 -12.40 12.56
CA THR A 117 -11.00 -11.34 12.72
C THR A 117 -11.93 -11.19 11.51
N LEU A 118 -11.67 -11.92 10.41
CA LEU A 118 -12.40 -11.78 9.15
C LEU A 118 -13.92 -11.92 9.29
N ALA A 119 -14.39 -12.89 10.08
CA ALA A 119 -15.82 -13.06 10.31
C ALA A 119 -16.45 -11.87 11.05
N ALA A 120 -15.71 -11.27 11.99
CA ALA A 120 -16.16 -10.09 12.72
C ALA A 120 -16.20 -8.85 11.83
N GLU A 121 -15.23 -8.69 10.91
CA GLU A 121 -15.28 -7.63 9.90
C GLU A 121 -16.45 -7.81 8.92
N ALA A 122 -16.75 -9.06 8.53
CA ALA A 122 -17.95 -9.37 7.74
C ALA A 122 -19.23 -8.94 8.48
N ASP A 123 -19.33 -9.26 9.78
CA ASP A 123 -20.47 -8.85 10.63
C ASP A 123 -20.57 -7.33 10.77
N ARG A 124 -19.43 -6.63 10.93
CA ARG A 124 -19.37 -5.17 11.02
C ARG A 124 -19.89 -4.48 9.74
N LEU A 125 -19.65 -5.09 8.58
CA LEU A 125 -20.15 -4.64 7.28
C LEU A 125 -21.57 -5.15 6.97
N GLY A 126 -22.16 -6.00 7.81
CA GLY A 126 -23.49 -6.58 7.60
C GLY A 126 -23.54 -7.70 6.54
N LEU A 127 -22.40 -8.27 6.16
CA LEU A 127 -22.26 -9.24 5.07
C LEU A 127 -22.60 -10.66 5.51
N GLN A 128 -23.31 -11.41 4.66
CA GLN A 128 -23.79 -12.77 4.97
C GLN A 128 -23.49 -13.80 3.88
N ARG A 129 -23.14 -13.37 2.66
CA ARG A 129 -22.93 -14.23 1.50
C ARG A 129 -21.70 -13.77 0.73
N LEU A 130 -20.53 -14.17 1.21
CA LEU A 130 -19.24 -13.72 0.68
C LEU A 130 -18.65 -14.69 -0.33
N LEU A 131 -18.20 -14.16 -1.47
CA LEU A 131 -17.41 -14.91 -2.45
C LEU A 131 -15.92 -14.73 -2.15
N VAL A 132 -15.21 -15.85 -1.95
CA VAL A 132 -13.76 -15.82 -1.72
C VAL A 132 -13.02 -15.97 -3.06
N LEU A 133 -12.12 -15.04 -3.35
CA LEU A 133 -11.33 -15.00 -4.57
C LEU A 133 -9.89 -15.40 -4.30
N SER A 134 -9.30 -16.16 -5.22
CA SER A 134 -7.87 -16.46 -5.22
C SER A 134 -7.35 -16.72 -6.65
N THR A 135 -6.03 -16.82 -6.81
CA THR A 135 -5.45 -17.44 -8.00
C THR A 135 -5.53 -18.97 -7.87
N PRO A 136 -5.40 -19.75 -8.96
CA PRO A 136 -5.42 -21.20 -8.89
C PRO A 136 -4.43 -21.79 -7.87
N GLU A 137 -3.24 -21.19 -7.75
CA GLU A 137 -2.17 -21.62 -6.85
C GLU A 137 -2.49 -21.40 -5.37
N GLN A 138 -3.44 -20.50 -5.08
CA GLN A 138 -3.85 -20.13 -3.71
C GLN A 138 -5.24 -20.69 -3.35
N SER A 139 -5.76 -21.68 -4.09
CA SER A 139 -7.07 -22.27 -3.84
C SER A 139 -7.21 -22.87 -2.43
N ALA A 140 -6.15 -23.52 -1.92
CA ALA A 140 -6.14 -24.09 -0.57
C ALA A 140 -6.26 -23.01 0.52
N LEU A 141 -5.71 -21.83 0.27
CA LEU A 141 -5.85 -20.68 1.15
C LEU A 141 -7.26 -20.08 1.07
N ALA A 142 -7.87 -20.04 -0.12
CA ALA A 142 -9.28 -19.68 -0.26
C ALA A 142 -10.19 -20.63 0.55
N ASP A 143 -9.92 -21.94 0.54
CA ASP A 143 -10.67 -22.92 1.33
C ASP A 143 -10.49 -22.71 2.86
N GLU A 144 -9.29 -22.31 3.31
CA GLU A 144 -9.07 -21.89 4.69
C GLU A 144 -9.88 -20.65 5.06
N VAL A 145 -9.88 -19.63 4.20
CA VAL A 145 -10.67 -18.41 4.38
C VAL A 145 -12.17 -18.72 4.42
N CYS A 146 -12.67 -19.63 3.58
CA CYS A 146 -14.05 -20.11 3.66
C CYS A 146 -14.36 -20.77 5.01
N ARG A 147 -13.43 -21.55 5.58
CA ARG A 147 -13.61 -22.13 6.92
C ARG A 147 -13.68 -21.07 8.02
N LEU A 148 -12.87 -20.00 7.93
CA LEU A 148 -12.92 -18.87 8.86
C LEU A 148 -14.25 -18.10 8.78
N LEU A 149 -14.80 -17.92 7.58
CA LEU A 149 -16.10 -17.29 7.34
C LEU A 149 -17.30 -18.16 7.76
N GLY A 150 -17.10 -19.49 7.84
CA GLY A 150 -18.14 -20.44 8.20
C GLY A 150 -19.35 -20.35 7.27
N LYS A 151 -20.55 -20.16 7.84
CA LYS A 151 -21.81 -20.10 7.08
C LYS A 151 -21.91 -18.90 6.14
N LYS A 152 -21.04 -17.89 6.30
CA LYS A 152 -21.04 -16.69 5.47
C LYS A 152 -20.36 -16.91 4.11
N ALA A 153 -19.56 -17.97 3.96
CA ALA A 153 -18.93 -18.29 2.67
C ALA A 153 -19.99 -18.79 1.68
N ALA A 154 -20.24 -18.01 0.62
CA ALA A 154 -21.19 -18.36 -0.45
C ALA A 154 -20.55 -19.23 -1.54
N GLY A 155 -19.23 -19.23 -1.64
CA GLY A 155 -18.44 -20.03 -2.59
C GLY A 155 -17.02 -19.50 -2.75
N THR A 156 -16.27 -20.10 -3.68
CA THR A 156 -14.95 -19.66 -4.11
C THR A 156 -14.92 -19.39 -5.62
N PHE A 157 -14.06 -18.46 -6.05
CA PHE A 157 -13.64 -18.31 -7.43
C PHE A 157 -12.11 -18.23 -7.48
N ASN A 158 -11.48 -19.32 -7.90
CA ASN A 158 -10.02 -19.48 -7.89
C ASN A 158 -9.39 -19.23 -9.27
N GLY A 159 -9.98 -18.30 -10.03
CA GLY A 159 -9.62 -18.03 -11.44
C GLY A 159 -8.87 -16.72 -11.66
N ALA A 160 -8.43 -16.03 -10.61
CA ALA A 160 -7.71 -14.76 -10.76
C ALA A 160 -6.36 -14.99 -11.47
N ILE A 161 -6.05 -14.13 -12.45
CA ILE A 161 -4.80 -14.18 -13.22
C ILE A 161 -4.24 -12.77 -13.42
N MET A 162 -2.98 -12.69 -13.87
CA MET A 162 -2.29 -11.42 -14.08
C MET A 162 -3.04 -10.50 -15.04
N HIS A 163 -2.95 -9.19 -14.77
CA HIS A 163 -3.55 -8.11 -15.56
C HIS A 163 -5.08 -8.05 -15.63
N THR A 164 -5.77 -8.83 -14.78
CA THR A 164 -7.23 -8.82 -14.61
C THR A 164 -7.99 -8.74 -15.95
N PRO A 165 -7.93 -9.79 -16.78
CA PRO A 165 -8.63 -9.81 -18.05
C PRO A 165 -10.15 -9.72 -17.85
N VAL A 166 -10.83 -8.96 -18.70
CA VAL A 166 -12.28 -8.71 -18.55
C VAL A 166 -13.10 -10.00 -18.61
N ASP A 167 -12.71 -10.97 -19.42
CA ASP A 167 -13.39 -12.29 -19.54
C ASP A 167 -13.33 -13.11 -18.23
N VAL A 168 -12.26 -12.96 -17.45
CA VAL A 168 -12.15 -13.57 -16.11
C VAL A 168 -13.10 -12.89 -15.14
N THR A 169 -13.19 -11.57 -15.20
CA THR A 169 -14.14 -10.78 -14.38
C THR A 169 -15.59 -11.15 -14.70
N GLU A 170 -15.94 -11.32 -15.98
CA GLU A 170 -17.29 -11.74 -16.40
C GLU A 170 -17.67 -13.10 -15.83
N ARG A 171 -16.78 -14.10 -15.88
CA ARG A 171 -17.01 -15.40 -15.25
C ARG A 171 -17.17 -15.31 -13.73
N ALA A 172 -16.42 -14.44 -13.07
CA ALA A 172 -16.58 -14.23 -11.63
C ALA A 172 -17.93 -13.56 -11.30
N LEU A 173 -18.42 -12.65 -12.14
CA LEU A 173 -19.74 -12.02 -11.99
C LEU A 173 -20.90 -13.00 -12.17
N GLU A 174 -20.75 -14.01 -13.04
CA GLU A 174 -21.72 -15.10 -13.13
C GLU A 174 -21.86 -15.82 -11.78
N VAL A 175 -20.75 -16.11 -11.11
CA VAL A 175 -20.74 -16.72 -9.78
C VAL A 175 -21.38 -15.79 -8.73
N VAL A 176 -21.05 -14.50 -8.75
CA VAL A 176 -21.67 -13.47 -7.89
C VAL A 176 -23.19 -13.51 -8.01
N ASN A 177 -23.70 -13.53 -9.25
CA ASN A 177 -25.14 -13.54 -9.53
C ASN A 177 -25.81 -14.84 -9.11
N VAL A 178 -25.26 -16.00 -9.48
CA VAL A 178 -25.82 -17.32 -9.17
C VAL A 178 -25.89 -17.56 -7.66
N HIS A 179 -24.87 -17.12 -6.94
CA HIS A 179 -24.78 -17.32 -5.50
C HIS A 179 -25.40 -16.18 -4.69
N GLY A 180 -25.96 -15.13 -5.32
CA GLY A 180 -26.55 -13.98 -4.61
C GLY A 180 -25.57 -13.39 -3.59
N VAL A 181 -24.35 -13.14 -4.04
CA VAL A 181 -23.24 -12.68 -3.20
C VAL A 181 -23.46 -11.23 -2.77
N ASP A 182 -23.21 -10.92 -1.49
CA ASP A 182 -23.35 -9.58 -0.92
C ASP A 182 -22.01 -8.93 -0.52
N GLY A 183 -20.89 -9.66 -0.66
CA GLY A 183 -19.55 -9.11 -0.43
C GLY A 183 -18.44 -10.00 -1.01
N ILE A 184 -17.25 -9.43 -1.16
CA ILE A 184 -16.09 -10.10 -1.77
C ILE A 184 -14.97 -10.21 -0.74
N VAL A 185 -14.31 -11.38 -0.70
CA VAL A 185 -13.06 -11.58 0.05
C VAL A 185 -11.95 -11.93 -0.92
N ALA A 186 -11.00 -11.03 -1.15
CA ALA A 186 -9.84 -11.31 -1.99
C ALA A 186 -8.66 -11.77 -1.12
N VAL A 187 -8.23 -13.02 -1.26
CA VAL A 187 -7.04 -13.55 -0.57
C VAL A 187 -5.95 -13.90 -1.58
N GLY A 188 -4.88 -13.11 -1.61
CA GLY A 188 -3.81 -13.31 -2.58
C GLY A 188 -2.94 -12.08 -2.86
N GLY A 189 -2.28 -12.09 -4.01
CA GLY A 189 -1.49 -10.96 -4.48
C GLY A 189 -2.31 -9.91 -5.26
N GLY A 190 -1.61 -8.99 -5.92
CA GLY A 190 -2.23 -7.90 -6.68
C GLY A 190 -3.26 -8.35 -7.74
N SER A 191 -3.06 -9.52 -8.36
CA SER A 191 -4.02 -10.08 -9.34
C SER A 191 -5.37 -10.43 -8.72
N THR A 192 -5.37 -11.03 -7.52
CA THR A 192 -6.59 -11.37 -6.78
C THR A 192 -7.32 -10.12 -6.30
N THR A 193 -6.58 -9.16 -5.76
CA THR A 193 -7.14 -7.85 -5.39
C THR A 193 -7.71 -7.12 -6.61
N GLY A 194 -7.02 -7.17 -7.75
CA GLY A 194 -7.50 -6.63 -9.02
C GLY A 194 -8.83 -7.23 -9.47
N LEU A 195 -9.00 -8.55 -9.36
CA LEU A 195 -10.28 -9.20 -9.65
C LEU A 195 -11.40 -8.72 -8.70
N GLY A 196 -11.13 -8.65 -7.39
CA GLY A 196 -12.09 -8.14 -6.41
C GLY A 196 -12.55 -6.72 -6.73
N LYS A 197 -11.60 -5.86 -7.10
CA LYS A 197 -11.84 -4.49 -7.55
C LYS A 197 -12.68 -4.41 -8.83
N ALA A 198 -12.41 -5.29 -9.79
CA ALA A 198 -13.14 -5.34 -11.05
C ALA A 198 -14.61 -5.75 -10.85
N ILE A 199 -14.86 -6.65 -9.88
CA ILE A 199 -16.22 -7.00 -9.46
C ILE A 199 -16.88 -5.81 -8.77
N ALA A 200 -16.23 -5.23 -7.74
CA ALA A 200 -16.77 -4.10 -6.98
C ALA A 200 -17.09 -2.88 -7.86
N LEU A 201 -16.26 -2.56 -8.85
CA LEU A 201 -16.52 -1.50 -9.81
C LEU A 201 -17.86 -1.70 -10.57
N ARG A 202 -18.24 -2.95 -10.82
CA ARG A 202 -19.44 -3.31 -11.60
C ARG A 202 -20.67 -3.56 -10.72
N THR A 203 -20.48 -3.94 -9.46
CA THR A 203 -21.57 -4.39 -8.58
C THR A 203 -21.79 -3.55 -7.33
N ASP A 204 -20.85 -2.66 -6.99
CA ASP A 204 -20.84 -1.89 -5.74
C ASP A 204 -20.78 -2.76 -4.47
N LEU A 205 -20.30 -4.01 -4.59
CA LEU A 205 -20.18 -4.93 -3.45
C LEU A 205 -18.97 -4.56 -2.59
N PRO A 206 -19.10 -4.55 -1.25
CA PRO A 206 -17.98 -4.34 -0.34
C PRO A 206 -16.90 -5.42 -0.47
N GLN A 207 -15.66 -5.00 -0.29
CA GLN A 207 -14.45 -5.81 -0.43
C GLN A 207 -13.72 -5.90 0.91
N MET A 208 -13.33 -7.12 1.27
CA MET A 208 -12.32 -7.37 2.30
C MET A 208 -11.11 -8.04 1.64
N VAL A 209 -9.90 -7.53 1.88
CA VAL A 209 -8.68 -8.00 1.22
C VAL A 209 -7.69 -8.55 2.24
N LEU A 210 -7.17 -9.75 1.99
CA LEU A 210 -6.10 -10.40 2.75
C LEU A 210 -4.87 -10.50 1.83
N PRO A 211 -4.01 -9.47 1.80
CA PRO A 211 -2.85 -9.43 0.92
C PRO A 211 -1.80 -10.46 1.37
N THR A 212 -1.23 -11.17 0.39
CA THR A 212 -0.17 -12.19 0.59
C THR A 212 1.16 -11.77 -0.05
N THR A 213 1.21 -10.56 -0.60
CA THR A 213 2.38 -9.96 -1.29
C THR A 213 2.50 -8.49 -0.90
N TYR A 214 3.54 -7.82 -1.39
CA TYR A 214 3.83 -6.41 -1.10
C TYR A 214 3.39 -5.48 -2.24
N ALA A 215 2.44 -5.89 -3.07
CA ALA A 215 2.03 -5.14 -4.26
C ALA A 215 1.27 -3.84 -3.94
N GLY A 216 0.61 -3.76 -2.77
CA GLY A 216 -0.06 -2.55 -2.31
C GLY A 216 -1.39 -2.21 -3.01
N SER A 217 -1.87 -3.04 -3.94
CA SER A 217 -3.14 -2.79 -4.64
C SER A 217 -4.29 -2.58 -3.66
N GLU A 218 -4.29 -3.28 -2.54
CA GLU A 218 -5.33 -3.24 -1.50
C GLU A 218 -5.56 -1.86 -0.87
N MET A 219 -4.58 -0.94 -0.92
CA MET A 219 -4.72 0.43 -0.41
C MET A 219 -4.86 1.49 -1.50
N THR A 220 -5.31 1.08 -2.70
CA THR A 220 -5.43 2.01 -3.82
C THR A 220 -6.82 2.02 -4.45
N PRO A 221 -7.29 3.18 -4.92
CA PRO A 221 -8.52 3.28 -5.70
C PRO A 221 -8.28 2.97 -7.18
N ILE A 222 -7.20 2.26 -7.51
CA ILE A 222 -6.71 2.02 -8.88
C ILE A 222 -7.04 0.60 -9.31
N LEU A 223 -7.56 0.45 -10.52
CA LEU A 223 -7.77 -0.84 -11.18
C LEU A 223 -7.17 -0.80 -12.57
N GLY A 224 -6.35 -1.80 -12.92
CA GLY A 224 -5.91 -2.04 -14.29
C GLY A 224 -6.56 -3.32 -14.82
N GLU A 225 -7.27 -3.23 -15.93
CA GLU A 225 -7.93 -4.36 -16.60
C GLU A 225 -7.38 -4.52 -18.02
N THR A 226 -7.39 -5.75 -18.52
CA THR A 226 -7.01 -6.03 -19.92
C THR A 226 -8.24 -6.36 -20.74
N GLN A 227 -8.47 -5.58 -21.81
CA GLN A 227 -9.53 -5.79 -22.78
C GLN A 227 -8.93 -5.75 -24.19
N ASP A 228 -9.17 -6.78 -25.00
CA ASP A 228 -8.66 -6.90 -26.37
C ASP A 228 -7.14 -6.68 -26.49
N GLY A 229 -6.38 -7.22 -25.53
CA GLY A 229 -4.92 -7.08 -25.45
C GLY A 229 -4.43 -5.69 -25.02
N ARG A 230 -5.33 -4.78 -24.63
CA ARG A 230 -5.00 -3.44 -24.16
C ARG A 230 -5.31 -3.29 -22.68
N LYS A 231 -4.32 -2.80 -21.92
CA LYS A 231 -4.49 -2.49 -20.51
C LYS A 231 -5.14 -1.11 -20.33
N VAL A 232 -6.28 -1.07 -19.66
CA VAL A 232 -7.01 0.15 -19.30
C VAL A 232 -6.91 0.34 -17.79
N THR A 233 -6.48 1.52 -17.36
CA THR A 233 -6.37 1.86 -15.93
C THR A 233 -7.45 2.87 -15.56
N GLN A 234 -8.18 2.58 -14.48
CA GLN A 234 -9.24 3.42 -13.94
C GLN A 234 -8.96 3.75 -12.47
N ARG A 235 -9.49 4.88 -12.01
CA ARG A 235 -9.47 5.28 -10.59
C ARG A 235 -10.89 5.62 -10.13
N GLY A 236 -11.26 5.23 -8.92
CA GLY A 236 -12.58 5.56 -8.37
C GLY A 236 -12.82 5.03 -6.96
N ALA A 237 -13.72 5.68 -6.22
CA ALA A 237 -14.06 5.30 -4.85
C ALA A 237 -14.59 3.87 -4.74
N LYS A 238 -15.38 3.42 -5.73
CA LYS A 238 -15.90 2.03 -5.81
C LYS A 238 -14.82 0.96 -5.95
N ILE A 239 -13.60 1.35 -6.33
CA ILE A 239 -12.47 0.43 -6.49
C ILE A 239 -11.74 0.24 -5.15
N GLN A 240 -11.76 1.24 -4.26
CA GLN A 240 -11.03 1.18 -2.99
C GLN A 240 -11.65 0.12 -2.07
N PRO A 241 -10.89 -0.88 -1.59
CA PRO A 241 -11.41 -1.83 -0.62
C PRO A 241 -11.82 -1.19 0.70
N GLU A 242 -12.91 -1.67 1.29
CA GLU A 242 -13.47 -1.21 2.57
C GLU A 242 -12.67 -1.71 3.77
N VAL A 243 -12.12 -2.92 3.67
CA VAL A 243 -11.34 -3.56 4.75
C VAL A 243 -10.12 -4.25 4.16
N VAL A 244 -8.99 -4.09 4.84
CA VAL A 244 -7.75 -4.83 4.56
C VAL A 244 -7.28 -5.48 5.86
N ILE A 245 -7.05 -6.79 5.82
CA ILE A 245 -6.55 -7.56 6.96
C ILE A 245 -5.14 -8.03 6.64
N TYR A 246 -4.16 -7.29 7.15
CA TYR A 246 -2.75 -7.68 7.07
C TYR A 246 -2.45 -8.75 8.11
N ASP A 247 -2.19 -9.97 7.66
CA ASP A 247 -1.76 -11.11 8.48
C ASP A 247 -0.39 -11.60 8.00
N VAL A 248 0.60 -11.55 8.91
CA VAL A 248 1.99 -11.90 8.62
C VAL A 248 2.12 -13.36 8.21
N ASP A 249 1.31 -14.25 8.78
CA ASP A 249 1.33 -15.69 8.47
C ASP A 249 1.10 -15.97 6.98
N LEU A 250 0.28 -15.14 6.34
CA LEU A 250 -0.05 -15.25 4.92
C LEU A 250 1.12 -14.88 4.01
N THR A 251 2.18 -14.30 4.56
CA THR A 251 3.39 -13.91 3.82
C THR A 251 4.56 -14.86 4.06
N LEU A 252 4.49 -15.75 5.06
CA LEU A 252 5.59 -16.66 5.40
C LEU A 252 5.93 -17.64 4.27
N SER A 253 4.92 -18.02 3.47
CA SER A 253 5.08 -18.92 2.32
C SER A 253 5.55 -18.21 1.04
N LEU A 254 5.62 -16.87 1.03
CA LEU A 254 6.02 -16.11 -0.15
C LEU A 254 7.51 -16.32 -0.45
N PRO A 255 7.91 -16.80 -1.65
CA PRO A 255 9.32 -17.05 -1.94
C PRO A 255 10.20 -15.79 -1.76
N PRO A 256 11.45 -15.92 -1.27
CA PRO A 256 12.32 -14.76 -1.02
C PRO A 256 12.55 -13.89 -2.26
N ALA A 257 12.78 -14.50 -3.43
CA ALA A 257 12.95 -13.76 -4.68
C ALA A 257 11.72 -12.91 -5.03
N ILE A 258 10.51 -13.47 -4.89
CA ILE A 258 9.27 -12.73 -5.11
C ILE A 258 9.06 -11.66 -4.03
N SER A 259 9.47 -11.94 -2.80
CA SER A 259 9.42 -11.00 -1.67
C SER A 259 10.27 -9.75 -1.96
N ALA A 260 11.50 -9.95 -2.44
CA ALA A 260 12.37 -8.85 -2.85
C ALA A 260 11.78 -8.05 -4.01
N LEU A 261 11.42 -8.70 -5.11
CA LEU A 261 10.84 -8.03 -6.28
C LEU A 261 9.58 -7.22 -5.92
N SER A 262 8.69 -7.80 -5.12
CA SER A 262 7.49 -7.11 -4.67
C SER A 262 7.79 -5.95 -3.71
N ALA A 263 8.83 -6.07 -2.87
CA ALA A 263 9.25 -5.00 -1.97
C ALA A 263 9.89 -3.82 -2.73
N PHE A 264 10.65 -4.07 -3.80
CA PHE A 264 11.17 -2.99 -4.67
C PHE A 264 10.06 -2.23 -5.38
N ASN A 265 9.02 -2.92 -5.83
CA ASN A 265 7.82 -2.25 -6.34
C ASN A 265 7.17 -1.35 -5.27
N ALA A 266 7.09 -1.81 -4.02
CA ALA A 266 6.62 -0.96 -2.91
C ALA A 266 7.54 0.24 -2.65
N ILE A 267 8.87 0.08 -2.64
CA ILE A 267 9.82 1.20 -2.53
C ILE A 267 9.57 2.21 -3.65
N ALA A 268 9.32 1.75 -4.88
CA ALA A 268 9.06 2.63 -6.00
C ALA A 268 7.80 3.49 -5.80
N HIS A 269 6.74 2.95 -5.19
CA HIS A 269 5.55 3.72 -4.81
C HIS A 269 5.88 4.88 -3.88
N ALA A 270 6.63 4.61 -2.81
CA ALA A 270 7.05 5.63 -1.85
C ALA A 270 8.03 6.63 -2.46
N ALA A 271 8.99 6.16 -3.27
CA ALA A 271 9.98 6.99 -3.91
C ALA A 271 9.36 8.02 -4.86
N GLU A 272 8.40 7.61 -5.71
CA GLU A 272 7.68 8.55 -6.58
C GLU A 272 6.78 9.51 -5.79
N ALA A 273 6.15 9.03 -4.71
CA ALA A 273 5.28 9.86 -3.88
C ALA A 273 6.02 11.04 -3.21
N LEU A 274 7.33 10.91 -2.97
CA LEU A 274 8.16 11.99 -2.40
C LEU A 274 8.35 13.18 -3.34
N TYR A 275 8.12 13.00 -4.64
CA TYR A 275 8.21 14.08 -5.64
C TYR A 275 6.97 14.21 -6.51
N ALA A 276 5.88 13.54 -6.11
CA ALA A 276 4.61 13.63 -6.81
C ALA A 276 4.05 15.06 -6.75
N PRO A 277 3.42 15.55 -7.83
CA PRO A 277 2.89 16.92 -7.89
C PRO A 277 1.74 17.17 -6.90
N ASP A 278 1.06 16.11 -6.46
CA ASP A 278 -0.04 16.07 -5.49
C ASP A 278 0.39 15.51 -4.12
N GLY A 279 1.70 15.42 -3.88
CA GLY A 279 2.29 15.00 -2.61
C GLY A 279 1.98 15.97 -1.45
N ASN A 280 2.10 15.46 -0.22
CA ASN A 280 1.91 16.26 1.00
C ASN A 280 2.81 15.72 2.14
N PRO A 281 2.99 16.47 3.24
CA PRO A 281 3.88 16.06 4.33
C PRO A 281 3.55 14.72 4.98
N ILE A 282 2.27 14.32 5.03
CA ILE A 282 1.85 13.03 5.59
C ILE A 282 2.29 11.90 4.67
N VAL A 283 2.05 12.03 3.36
CA VAL A 283 2.55 11.07 2.37
C VAL A 283 4.07 10.99 2.41
N ALA A 284 4.77 12.11 2.55
CA ALA A 284 6.23 12.09 2.64
C ALA A 284 6.75 11.39 3.91
N LEU A 285 6.05 11.54 5.05
CA LEU A 285 6.36 10.81 6.28
C LEU A 285 6.15 9.29 6.10
N MET A 286 5.01 8.90 5.51
CA MET A 286 4.69 7.50 5.23
C MET A 286 5.67 6.88 4.24
N ALA A 287 6.04 7.62 3.18
CA ALA A 287 6.98 7.16 2.17
C ALA A 287 8.35 6.88 2.79
N GLU A 288 8.87 7.82 3.58
CA GLU A 288 10.17 7.66 4.22
C GLU A 288 10.19 6.49 5.23
N GLU A 289 9.13 6.36 6.03
CA GLU A 289 9.00 5.24 6.98
C GLU A 289 8.78 3.90 6.28
N GLY A 290 8.00 3.87 5.19
CA GLY A 290 7.78 2.68 4.39
C GLY A 290 9.08 2.15 3.79
N VAL A 291 9.88 3.05 3.19
CA VAL A 291 11.19 2.69 2.65
C VAL A 291 12.11 2.17 3.74
N ARG A 292 12.22 2.86 4.89
CA ARG A 292 13.05 2.44 6.02
C ARG A 292 12.66 1.05 6.54
N ALA A 293 11.36 0.82 6.74
CA ALA A 293 10.86 -0.47 7.22
C ALA A 293 11.17 -1.60 6.23
N ILE A 294 10.99 -1.36 4.93
CA ILE A 294 11.32 -2.35 3.89
C ILE A 294 12.83 -2.62 3.88
N THR A 295 13.67 -1.59 3.88
CA THR A 295 15.12 -1.74 3.69
C THR A 295 15.81 -2.36 4.91
N ASP A 296 15.26 -2.14 6.11
CA ASP A 296 15.73 -2.80 7.34
C ASP A 296 15.31 -4.28 7.39
N ALA A 297 14.12 -4.61 6.90
CA ALA A 297 13.54 -5.95 7.02
C ALA A 297 13.94 -6.90 5.87
N LEU A 298 14.03 -6.40 4.64
CA LEU A 298 14.20 -7.23 3.45
C LEU A 298 15.46 -8.11 3.51
N PRO A 299 16.66 -7.61 3.88
CA PRO A 299 17.84 -8.46 4.00
C PRO A 299 17.69 -9.60 5.02
N ARG A 300 16.88 -9.41 6.07
CA ARG A 300 16.57 -10.48 7.04
C ARG A 300 15.66 -11.53 6.42
N VAL A 301 14.60 -11.12 5.70
CA VAL A 301 13.72 -12.05 4.98
C VAL A 301 14.48 -12.85 3.93
N MET A 302 15.46 -12.25 3.24
CA MET A 302 16.29 -12.97 2.27
C MET A 302 17.14 -14.08 2.90
N ARG A 303 17.61 -13.89 4.15
CA ARG A 303 18.40 -14.90 4.87
C ARG A 303 17.55 -15.90 5.63
N ALA A 304 16.42 -15.45 6.18
CA ALA A 304 15.50 -16.23 7.01
C ALA A 304 14.05 -15.97 6.55
N PRO A 305 13.56 -16.68 5.52
CA PRO A 305 12.25 -16.39 4.91
C PRO A 305 11.04 -16.53 5.82
N ASN A 306 11.19 -17.30 6.90
CA ASN A 306 10.17 -17.55 7.91
C ASN A 306 10.34 -16.68 9.17
N ASP A 307 11.22 -15.67 9.16
CA ASP A 307 11.34 -14.67 10.23
C ASP A 307 10.07 -13.81 10.28
N ALA A 308 9.14 -14.16 11.18
CA ALA A 308 7.85 -13.52 11.32
C ALA A 308 7.97 -12.02 11.66
N ASP A 309 8.96 -11.62 12.46
CA ASP A 309 9.17 -10.22 12.80
C ASP A 309 9.62 -9.42 11.57
N ALA A 310 10.57 -9.96 10.80
CA ALA A 310 11.02 -9.33 9.56
C ALA A 310 9.88 -9.26 8.52
N ARG A 311 9.06 -10.31 8.42
CA ARG A 311 7.88 -10.33 7.56
C ARG A 311 6.84 -9.30 7.99
N GLY A 312 6.63 -9.14 9.29
CA GLY A 312 5.76 -8.11 9.87
C GLY A 312 6.24 -6.70 9.54
N SER A 313 7.53 -6.40 9.74
CA SER A 313 8.11 -5.12 9.36
C SER A 313 8.03 -4.86 7.85
N LEU A 314 8.27 -5.89 7.03
CA LEU A 314 8.21 -5.78 5.57
C LEU A 314 6.77 -5.52 5.09
N LEU A 315 5.78 -6.21 5.66
CA LEU A 315 4.36 -6.01 5.35
C LEU A 315 3.87 -4.63 5.80
N TYR A 316 4.30 -4.15 6.97
CA TYR A 316 4.03 -2.79 7.43
C TYR A 316 4.62 -1.74 6.49
N GLY A 317 5.88 -1.91 6.07
CA GLY A 317 6.51 -1.00 5.11
C GLY A 317 5.78 -0.99 3.76
N ALA A 318 5.40 -2.17 3.26
CA ALA A 318 4.61 -2.31 2.04
C ALA A 318 3.25 -1.60 2.13
N TRP A 319 2.57 -1.70 3.28
CA TRP A 319 1.31 -1.00 3.54
C TRP A 319 1.46 0.52 3.48
N LEU A 320 2.51 1.09 4.08
CA LEU A 320 2.78 2.53 4.01
C LEU A 320 3.04 2.99 2.56
N CYS A 321 3.86 2.22 1.83
CA CYS A 321 4.13 2.44 0.41
C CYS A 321 2.85 2.36 -0.44
N ALA A 322 1.96 1.42 -0.12
CA ALA A 322 0.67 1.25 -0.79
C ALA A 322 -0.23 2.48 -0.60
N CYS A 323 -0.28 3.02 0.62
CA CYS A 323 -0.99 4.27 0.90
C CYS A 323 -0.42 5.44 0.08
N CYS A 324 0.90 5.49 -0.11
CA CYS A 324 1.54 6.50 -0.95
C CYS A 324 1.07 6.40 -2.41
N LEU A 325 1.03 5.19 -2.98
CA LEU A 325 0.49 4.93 -4.32
C LEU A 325 -0.98 5.36 -4.46
N GLY A 326 -1.79 5.07 -3.43
CA GLY A 326 -3.21 5.41 -3.41
C GLY A 326 -3.44 6.92 -3.40
N ALA A 327 -2.63 7.65 -2.63
CA ALA A 327 -2.77 9.07 -2.37
C ALA A 327 -2.16 10.00 -3.42
N THR A 328 -1.26 9.51 -4.28
CA THR A 328 -0.50 10.36 -5.20
C THR A 328 -0.50 9.89 -6.66
N THR A 329 -0.16 10.83 -7.54
CA THR A 329 0.04 10.60 -8.96
C THR A 329 1.47 10.11 -9.20
N MET A 330 1.58 8.94 -9.84
CA MET A 330 2.86 8.34 -10.19
C MET A 330 3.46 9.01 -11.44
N GLY A 331 4.79 9.03 -11.52
CA GLY A 331 5.57 9.75 -12.52
C GLY A 331 6.26 8.84 -13.52
N LEU A 332 7.48 9.23 -13.92
CA LEU A 332 8.29 8.55 -14.93
C LEU A 332 8.46 7.06 -14.63
N HIS A 333 8.73 6.68 -13.39
CA HIS A 333 9.06 5.29 -13.07
C HIS A 333 7.89 4.35 -13.41
N HIS A 334 6.69 4.58 -12.87
CA HIS A 334 5.55 3.70 -13.15
C HIS A 334 5.10 3.76 -14.62
N LYS A 335 5.15 4.94 -15.24
CA LYS A 335 4.77 5.10 -16.66
C LYS A 335 5.71 4.33 -17.57
N LEU A 336 7.01 4.37 -17.30
CA LEU A 336 8.01 3.61 -18.05
C LEU A 336 7.82 2.11 -17.83
N CYS A 337 7.67 1.65 -16.58
CA CYS A 337 7.44 0.22 -16.29
C CYS A 337 6.18 -0.33 -16.98
N HIS A 338 5.09 0.44 -17.01
CA HIS A 338 3.89 0.06 -17.75
C HIS A 338 4.09 0.02 -19.27
N THR A 339 4.85 0.97 -19.81
CA THR A 339 5.19 1.00 -21.24
C THR A 339 6.02 -0.23 -21.63
N LEU A 340 7.07 -0.52 -20.87
CA LEU A 340 7.95 -1.67 -21.10
C LEU A 340 7.21 -3.00 -20.94
N GLY A 341 6.43 -3.16 -19.87
CA GLY A 341 5.62 -4.36 -19.65
C GLY A 341 4.58 -4.57 -20.75
N GLY A 342 3.93 -3.51 -21.22
CA GLY A 342 2.95 -3.61 -22.30
C GLY A 342 3.55 -3.90 -23.68
N LEU A 343 4.73 -3.34 -23.98
CA LEU A 343 5.39 -3.52 -25.28
C LEU A 343 6.07 -4.88 -25.44
N PHE A 344 6.69 -5.39 -24.37
CA PHE A 344 7.59 -6.55 -24.45
C PHE A 344 7.19 -7.71 -23.55
N ASP A 345 6.01 -7.65 -22.92
CA ASP A 345 5.52 -8.67 -21.98
C ASP A 345 6.52 -8.95 -20.84
N LEU A 346 7.20 -7.88 -20.36
CA LEU A 346 8.21 -8.02 -19.32
C LEU A 346 7.58 -8.37 -17.98
N PRO A 347 8.26 -9.21 -17.15
CA PRO A 347 7.82 -9.49 -15.80
C PRO A 347 7.68 -8.20 -14.97
N HIS A 348 6.48 -7.95 -14.45
CA HIS A 348 6.10 -6.67 -13.84
C HIS A 348 7.03 -6.24 -12.70
N ALA A 349 7.22 -7.10 -11.69
CA ALA A 349 7.97 -6.74 -10.49
C ALA A 349 9.49 -6.57 -10.77
N GLN A 350 10.04 -7.37 -11.68
CA GLN A 350 11.42 -7.25 -12.15
C GLN A 350 11.65 -5.94 -12.89
N THR A 351 10.71 -5.56 -13.76
CA THR A 351 10.77 -4.27 -14.48
C THR A 351 10.79 -3.11 -13.49
N HIS A 352 9.94 -3.14 -12.47
CA HIS A 352 9.92 -2.13 -11.41
C HIS A 352 11.22 -2.07 -10.61
N ALA A 353 11.80 -3.22 -10.24
CA ALA A 353 13.09 -3.21 -9.57
C ALA A 353 14.17 -2.57 -10.45
N ILE A 354 14.42 -3.12 -11.64
CA ILE A 354 15.49 -2.65 -12.55
C ILE A 354 15.38 -1.16 -12.86
N VAL A 355 14.17 -0.65 -13.16
CA VAL A 355 14.00 0.73 -13.65
C VAL A 355 14.09 1.78 -12.53
N LEU A 356 13.86 1.41 -11.27
CA LEU A 356 13.79 2.34 -10.15
C LEU A 356 15.02 3.25 -10.01
N PRO A 357 16.27 2.73 -9.90
CA PRO A 357 17.43 3.59 -9.73
C PRO A 357 17.65 4.55 -10.91
N TYR A 358 17.33 4.12 -12.13
CA TYR A 358 17.47 4.93 -13.34
C TYR A 358 16.45 6.07 -13.41
N ALA A 359 15.20 5.81 -13.03
CA ALA A 359 14.18 6.84 -12.96
C ALA A 359 14.48 7.90 -11.89
N LEU A 360 15.03 7.48 -10.73
CA LEU A 360 15.52 8.40 -9.71
C LEU A 360 16.70 9.24 -10.20
N ALA A 361 17.66 8.63 -10.90
CA ALA A 361 18.79 9.34 -11.48
C ALA A 361 18.35 10.39 -12.52
N TYR A 362 17.36 10.06 -13.36
CA TYR A 362 16.77 10.99 -14.33
C TYR A 362 16.16 12.21 -13.64
N ASN A 363 15.41 11.97 -12.56
CA ASN A 363 14.73 13.04 -11.84
C ASN A 363 15.65 13.83 -10.89
N ALA A 364 16.81 13.29 -10.52
CA ALA A 364 17.71 13.81 -9.48
C ALA A 364 17.95 15.33 -9.50
N PRO A 365 18.15 16.00 -10.66
CA PRO A 365 18.36 17.45 -10.71
C PRO A 365 17.19 18.28 -10.15
N ARG A 366 15.99 17.70 -10.04
CA ARG A 366 14.76 18.37 -9.59
C ARG A 366 14.17 17.79 -8.31
N ILE A 367 14.78 16.75 -7.73
CA ILE A 367 14.26 16.07 -6.54
C ILE A 367 15.29 15.88 -5.39
N PRO A 368 16.18 16.86 -5.10
CA PRO A 368 17.21 16.68 -4.06
C PRO A 368 16.62 16.30 -2.70
N ASP A 369 15.52 16.94 -2.29
CA ASP A 369 14.85 16.66 -1.01
C ASP A 369 14.30 15.23 -0.93
N ALA A 370 13.79 14.68 -2.04
CA ALA A 370 13.30 13.31 -2.10
C ALA A 370 14.47 12.32 -1.96
N LEU A 371 15.59 12.58 -2.64
CA LEU A 371 16.79 11.76 -2.53
C LEU A 371 17.40 11.79 -1.13
N GLU A 372 17.41 12.95 -0.47
CA GLU A 372 17.88 13.06 0.92
C GLU A 372 17.01 12.24 1.88
N ARG A 373 15.67 12.30 1.72
CA ARG A 373 14.73 11.50 2.52
C ARG A 373 14.93 10.00 2.30
N LEU A 374 15.08 9.57 1.05
CA LEU A 374 15.38 8.18 0.71
C LEU A 374 16.72 7.74 1.30
N ALA A 375 17.77 8.55 1.16
CA ALA A 375 19.09 8.26 1.71
C ALA A 375 19.04 8.10 3.23
N ARG A 376 18.32 8.99 3.93
CA ARG A 376 18.06 8.90 5.37
C ARG A 376 17.27 7.66 5.75
N ALA A 377 16.23 7.30 5.01
CA ALA A 377 15.45 6.08 5.23
C ALA A 377 16.31 4.82 5.12
N MET A 378 17.18 4.79 4.12
CA MET A 378 18.07 3.67 3.80
C MET A 378 19.36 3.66 4.63
N LYS A 379 19.60 4.68 5.48
CA LYS A 379 20.83 4.86 6.27
C LYS A 379 22.08 4.90 5.38
N ALA A 380 21.98 5.60 4.26
CA ALA A 380 23.03 5.72 3.25
C ALA A 380 23.32 7.20 2.92
N GLU A 381 24.48 7.46 2.31
CA GLU A 381 24.82 8.80 1.80
C GLU A 381 24.15 9.08 0.44
N ASN A 382 24.03 8.04 -0.40
CA ASN A 382 23.42 8.12 -1.72
C ASN A 382 22.30 7.07 -1.85
N ALA A 383 21.06 7.54 -2.01
CA ALA A 383 19.88 6.68 -2.14
C ALA A 383 19.93 5.76 -3.36
N ILE A 384 20.42 6.25 -4.50
CA ILE A 384 20.43 5.49 -5.76
C ILE A 384 21.45 4.34 -5.67
N GLU A 385 22.63 4.61 -5.12
CA GLU A 385 23.64 3.57 -4.87
C GLU A 385 23.17 2.54 -3.83
N ALA A 386 22.44 2.99 -2.80
CA ALA A 386 21.86 2.11 -1.80
C ALA A 386 20.80 1.17 -2.40
N ILE A 387 19.96 1.66 -3.33
CA ILE A 387 18.99 0.86 -4.07
C ILE A 387 19.70 -0.22 -4.89
N PHE A 388 20.69 0.15 -5.72
CA PHE A 388 21.48 -0.82 -6.49
C PHE A 388 22.20 -1.86 -5.62
N THR A 389 22.71 -1.43 -4.46
CA THR A 389 23.36 -2.34 -3.51
C THR A 389 22.37 -3.35 -2.95
N LEU A 390 21.18 -2.89 -2.56
CA LEU A 390 20.12 -3.76 -2.06
C LEU A 390 19.61 -4.73 -3.15
N GLU A 391 19.51 -4.29 -4.41
CA GLU A 391 19.13 -5.16 -5.54
C GLU A 391 20.12 -6.33 -5.69
N ARG A 392 21.41 -6.02 -5.64
CA ARG A 392 22.49 -7.01 -5.68
C ARG A 392 22.43 -7.98 -4.50
N GLU A 393 22.22 -7.49 -3.29
CA GLU A 393 22.08 -8.32 -2.09
C GLU A 393 20.87 -9.25 -2.17
N CYS A 394 19.80 -8.81 -2.84
CA CYS A 394 18.59 -9.59 -3.06
C CYS A 394 18.65 -10.50 -4.31
N ALA A 395 19.78 -10.54 -5.03
CA ALA A 395 19.95 -11.28 -6.28
C ALA A 395 18.88 -10.93 -7.35
N ILE A 396 18.49 -9.66 -7.41
CA ILE A 396 17.58 -9.15 -8.45
C ILE A 396 18.37 -8.98 -9.76
N PRO A 397 17.80 -9.34 -10.93
CA PRO A 397 18.40 -9.00 -12.23
C PRO A 397 18.59 -7.49 -12.35
N LEU A 398 19.75 -7.03 -12.81
CA LEU A 398 20.08 -5.59 -12.81
C LEU A 398 19.88 -4.93 -14.18
N ALA A 399 19.51 -5.71 -15.21
CA ALA A 399 19.45 -5.23 -16.58
C ALA A 399 18.16 -5.68 -17.29
N LEU A 400 17.54 -4.79 -18.08
CA LEU A 400 16.31 -5.11 -18.82
C LEU A 400 16.51 -6.25 -19.83
N ARG A 401 17.72 -6.40 -20.38
CA ARG A 401 18.06 -7.52 -21.28
C ARG A 401 17.96 -8.88 -20.60
N ASP A 402 18.22 -8.94 -19.29
CA ASP A 402 18.22 -10.20 -18.52
C ASP A 402 16.79 -10.71 -18.27
N ILE A 403 15.79 -9.85 -18.48
CA ILE A 403 14.37 -10.18 -18.36
C ILE A 403 13.64 -10.18 -19.72
N GLY A 404 14.38 -10.18 -20.83
CA GLY A 404 13.83 -10.40 -22.17
C GLY A 404 13.59 -9.14 -23.00
N MET A 405 14.00 -7.94 -22.56
CA MET A 405 13.84 -6.74 -23.38
C MET A 405 14.80 -6.76 -24.59
N PRO A 406 14.29 -6.65 -25.83
CA PRO A 406 15.13 -6.58 -27.03
C PRO A 406 15.83 -5.22 -27.11
N GLU A 407 17.10 -5.19 -27.55
CA GLU A 407 17.86 -3.95 -27.71
C GLU A 407 17.19 -2.94 -28.67
N PRO A 408 16.65 -3.35 -29.84
CA PRO A 408 15.87 -2.44 -30.68
C PRO A 408 14.59 -1.91 -30.02
N GLY A 409 14.14 -2.54 -28.93
CA GLY A 409 12.99 -2.10 -28.13
C GLY A 409 13.21 -0.78 -27.42
N ILE A 410 14.45 -0.33 -27.22
CA ILE A 410 14.74 0.98 -26.61
C ILE A 410 14.08 2.10 -27.41
N ALA A 411 14.24 2.12 -28.73
CA ALA A 411 13.66 3.15 -29.59
C ALA A 411 12.11 3.15 -29.53
N ALA A 412 11.49 1.97 -29.58
CA ALA A 412 10.03 1.84 -29.48
C ALA A 412 9.49 2.30 -28.11
N ALA A 413 10.20 2.00 -27.03
CA ALA A 413 9.83 2.43 -25.69
C ALA A 413 9.93 3.95 -25.52
N VAL A 414 10.99 4.57 -26.06
CA VAL A 414 11.14 6.04 -26.07
C VAL A 414 9.98 6.68 -26.82
N GLU A 415 9.71 6.24 -28.04
CA GLU A 415 8.62 6.76 -28.87
C GLU A 415 7.26 6.72 -28.15
N GLN A 416 6.92 5.57 -27.56
CA GLN A 416 5.65 5.43 -26.85
C GLN A 416 5.57 6.26 -25.56
N ALA A 417 6.68 6.36 -24.82
CA ALA A 417 6.72 7.10 -23.56
C ALA A 417 6.62 8.62 -23.77
N VAL A 418 7.20 9.17 -24.85
CA VAL A 418 7.10 10.61 -25.17
C VAL A 418 5.78 10.98 -25.86
N ALA A 419 5.11 10.02 -26.51
CA ALA A 419 3.84 10.27 -27.21
C ALA A 419 2.69 10.68 -26.27
N ASN A 420 2.76 10.31 -24.98
CA ASN A 420 1.73 10.60 -23.99
C ASN A 420 2.34 11.38 -22.81
N PRO A 421 2.40 12.72 -22.87
CA PRO A 421 2.94 13.52 -21.77
C PRO A 421 2.20 13.29 -20.45
N TYR A 422 2.95 13.27 -19.35
CA TYR A 422 2.43 13.19 -17.99
C TYR A 422 3.27 14.06 -17.05
N ALA A 423 2.72 14.36 -15.87
CA ALA A 423 3.42 15.14 -14.87
C ALA A 423 4.65 14.38 -14.35
N ASN A 424 5.83 15.02 -14.42
CA ASN A 424 7.08 14.52 -13.88
C ASN A 424 7.99 15.73 -13.54
N PRO A 425 8.83 15.68 -12.48
CA PRO A 425 9.65 16.83 -12.07
C PRO A 425 10.64 17.32 -13.14
N VAL A 426 11.16 16.38 -13.94
CA VAL A 426 11.99 16.65 -15.13
C VAL A 426 11.15 16.36 -16.37
N ALA A 427 11.17 17.25 -17.37
CA ALA A 427 10.50 16.99 -18.64
C ALA A 427 11.02 15.67 -19.27
N VAL A 428 10.13 14.84 -19.79
CA VAL A 428 10.49 13.55 -20.40
C VAL A 428 10.87 13.79 -21.86
N GLU A 429 12.17 13.85 -22.14
CA GLU A 429 12.72 14.16 -23.46
C GLU A 429 13.31 12.89 -24.10
N ALA A 430 13.18 12.75 -25.43
CA ALA A 430 13.53 11.52 -26.14
C ALA A 430 15.00 11.09 -25.95
N ASP A 431 15.94 12.02 -26.07
CA ASP A 431 17.38 11.73 -25.96
C ASP A 431 17.75 11.28 -24.54
N ALA A 432 17.32 12.03 -23.53
CA ALA A 432 17.61 11.71 -22.13
C ALA A 432 16.92 10.42 -21.67
N LEU A 433 15.71 10.15 -22.16
CA LEU A 433 15.02 8.88 -21.90
C LEU A 433 15.70 7.70 -22.62
N GLY A 434 16.21 7.92 -23.83
CA GLY A 434 17.01 6.94 -24.57
C GLY A 434 18.29 6.56 -23.83
N GLU A 435 18.99 7.55 -23.25
CA GLU A 435 20.15 7.31 -22.39
C GLU A 435 19.77 6.49 -21.14
N LEU A 436 18.70 6.88 -20.44
CA LEU A 436 18.16 6.15 -19.29
C LEU A 436 17.93 4.67 -19.64
N LEU A 437 17.16 4.41 -20.69
CA LEU A 437 16.80 3.06 -21.12
C LEU A 437 18.01 2.25 -21.59
N THR A 438 18.98 2.89 -22.25
CA THR A 438 20.23 2.24 -22.66
C THR A 438 21.02 1.77 -21.43
N ARG A 439 21.14 2.62 -20.39
CA ARG A 439 21.83 2.24 -19.15
C ARG A 439 21.09 1.14 -18.39
N ALA A 440 19.76 1.24 -18.29
CA ALA A 440 18.91 0.20 -17.70
C ALA A 440 18.95 -1.12 -18.48
N TRP A 441 19.11 -1.08 -19.81
CA TRP A 441 19.26 -2.27 -20.64
C TRP A 441 20.59 -2.99 -20.40
N HIS A 442 21.65 -2.25 -20.11
CA HIS A 442 22.98 -2.80 -19.81
C HIS A 442 23.21 -3.14 -18.33
N GLY A 443 22.45 -2.55 -17.41
CA GLY A 443 22.69 -2.62 -15.95
C GLY A 443 23.89 -1.77 -15.51
N GLN A 444 24.03 -0.56 -16.05
CA GLN A 444 25.18 0.37 -15.85
C GLN A 444 24.88 1.60 -15.00
#